data_AF-A0A1V1WYB4-F1
#
_entry.id   AF-A0A1V1WYB4-F1
#
_cell.length_a   1.000
_cell.length_b   1.000
_cell.length_c   1.000
_cell.angle_alpha   90.00
_cell.angle_beta   90.00
_cell.angle_gamma   90.00
#
_symmetry.space_group_name_H-M   'P 1'
#
loop_
_entity.id
_entity.type
_entity.pdbx_description
1 polymer ?
#
loop_
_entity_poly.entity_id
_entity_poly.type
_entity_poly.pdbx_seq_one_letter_code
_entity_poly.pdbx_strand_id
1 'polypeptide(L)'
;MLIDRLQRAFRFYFITDDNAPDFLPIKQVQIAIQAGATIIQYRNKSFSSRFMEEVLAIRDLCKCNAIPFIVNDNILLAKAVMADGVHLGQDDEDPALARSILGAQAIVGLSVSNLDELKKSDLAHCDYIGTGPVFQTKTKADAKKVIGLSGLEAVAEASSVPVVAIGGIDHTNAKSCFSHGAAGVAVISFISRADNPVENARRLSSACGCSSRSELDSPWDEEFALIKKLLKHAPFEPTADEYLKVPPGDDACLLRPLSNPVITTDTQKEGVHFRFDWQTPEEVGNKAVEVTLSDLAASYAKPVSLFINLALPNYISDKTVEALYKGVNKALEKYDCTLGGGNIAAGLDLSLDLFAVGQGRDDIFPTRSAALPGYGLYCTGPLGLARAGLHSLIKKDTTFQELIAKFKFPSARFDAAKVLAENRVMCVIDISDGLAGDAKHIAEASGISIELDLKSFAFEPALVSFCEKHHLLPEEMVLAGGEDYELLFACAPDHFKNIKKGLPEAFQVGRCLAFQGKYLVNLPSNISSFQHGQR
;
A
#
# COMPACT_ATOMS: atom_id res chain seq x y z
N MET A 1 -1.60 -12.40 -18.92
CA MET A 1 -1.66 -11.61 -17.67
C MET A 1 -0.40 -10.78 -17.40
N LEU A 2 0.81 -11.35 -17.23
CA LEU A 2 2.05 -10.55 -17.06
C LEU A 2 2.55 -9.96 -18.39
N ILE A 3 2.61 -10.77 -19.45
CA ILE A 3 3.01 -10.34 -20.80
C ILE A 3 2.10 -9.23 -21.32
N ASP A 4 0.77 -9.35 -21.19
CA ASP A 4 -0.17 -8.30 -21.62
C ASP A 4 0.02 -6.98 -20.84
N ARG A 5 0.39 -7.06 -19.56
CA ARG A 5 0.67 -5.88 -18.72
C ARG A 5 1.95 -5.19 -19.18
N LEU A 6 3.00 -5.96 -19.45
CA LEU A 6 4.27 -5.45 -19.96
C LEU A 6 4.13 -4.88 -21.38
N GLN A 7 3.38 -5.54 -22.26
CA GLN A 7 3.08 -5.02 -23.60
C GLN A 7 2.38 -3.66 -23.53
N ARG A 8 1.47 -3.45 -22.58
CA ARG A 8 0.87 -2.12 -22.36
C ARG A 8 1.88 -1.11 -21.80
N ALA A 9 2.74 -1.55 -20.89
CA ALA A 9 3.76 -0.69 -20.28
C ALA A 9 4.81 -0.18 -21.29
N PHE A 10 5.11 -0.94 -22.34
CA PHE A 10 6.13 -0.55 -23.32
C PHE A 10 5.63 0.27 -24.50
N ARG A 11 4.32 0.52 -24.64
CA ARG A 11 3.73 1.15 -25.83
C ARG A 11 4.39 2.48 -26.21
N PHE A 12 4.66 3.34 -25.23
CA PHE A 12 5.39 4.58 -25.44
C PHE A 12 6.54 4.65 -24.44
N TYR A 13 7.71 4.23 -24.92
CA TYR A 13 8.95 4.19 -24.15
C TYR A 13 9.74 5.47 -24.44
N PHE A 14 9.95 6.30 -23.42
CA PHE A 14 10.82 7.47 -23.55
C PHE A 14 12.17 7.25 -22.87
N ILE A 15 13.25 7.62 -23.55
CA ILE A 15 14.61 7.54 -23.02
C ILE A 15 15.17 8.97 -22.96
N THR A 16 15.69 9.38 -21.80
CA THR A 16 16.25 10.73 -21.63
C THR A 16 17.51 10.94 -22.48
N ASP A 17 17.73 12.18 -22.89
CA ASP A 17 18.95 12.62 -23.57
C ASP A 17 19.71 13.60 -22.69
N ASP A 18 20.76 13.12 -22.03
CA ASP A 18 21.65 13.91 -21.18
C ASP A 18 22.43 14.99 -21.95
N ASN A 19 22.48 14.90 -23.28
CA ASN A 19 23.20 15.83 -24.14
C ASN A 19 22.28 16.71 -24.99
N ALA A 20 20.98 16.74 -24.69
CA ALA A 20 20.06 17.67 -25.36
C ALA A 20 20.39 19.13 -24.94
N PRO A 21 20.59 20.05 -25.90
CA PRO A 21 21.08 21.40 -25.60
C PRO A 21 20.05 22.28 -24.86
N ASP A 22 18.77 22.08 -25.15
CA ASP A 22 17.71 23.04 -24.76
C ASP A 22 16.82 22.55 -23.60
N PHE A 23 16.97 21.29 -23.16
CA PHE A 23 16.06 20.68 -22.18
C PHE A 23 16.79 19.81 -21.16
N LEU A 24 16.67 20.16 -19.88
CA LEU A 24 17.08 19.29 -18.78
C LEU A 24 16.30 17.96 -18.84
N PRO A 25 16.93 16.82 -18.46
CA PRO A 25 16.28 15.51 -18.45
C PRO A 25 14.90 15.48 -17.75
N ILE A 26 14.75 16.16 -16.61
CA ILE A 26 13.47 16.24 -15.89
C ILE A 26 12.36 16.88 -16.73
N LYS A 27 12.66 17.91 -17.54
CA LYS A 27 11.68 18.57 -18.41
C LYS A 27 11.26 17.65 -19.57
N GLN A 28 12.22 16.89 -20.11
CA GLN A 28 11.95 15.89 -21.14
C GLN A 28 10.96 14.83 -20.62
N VAL A 29 11.19 14.35 -19.39
CA VAL A 29 10.31 13.36 -18.74
C VAL A 29 8.93 13.92 -18.45
N GLN A 30 8.82 15.16 -17.94
CA GLN A 30 7.53 15.83 -17.74
C GLN A 30 6.71 15.87 -19.04
N ILE A 31 7.32 16.30 -20.14
CA ILE A 31 6.67 16.36 -21.45
C ILE A 31 6.22 14.96 -21.90
N ALA A 32 7.08 13.96 -21.76
CA ALA A 32 6.79 12.59 -22.18
C ALA A 32 5.63 11.99 -21.37
N ILE A 33 5.68 12.05 -20.03
CA ILE A 33 4.63 11.50 -19.15
C ILE A 33 3.30 12.22 -19.40
N GLN A 34 3.32 13.55 -19.55
CA GLN A 34 2.09 14.32 -19.80
C GLN A 34 1.49 13.96 -21.16
N ALA A 35 2.31 13.69 -22.17
CA ALA A 35 1.83 13.22 -23.46
C ALA A 35 1.29 11.78 -23.41
N GLY A 36 1.64 10.98 -22.41
CA GLY A 36 1.16 9.61 -22.23
C GLY A 36 2.25 8.54 -22.37
N ALA A 37 3.52 8.88 -22.14
CA ALA A 37 4.58 7.88 -22.01
C ALA A 37 4.24 6.88 -20.91
N THR A 38 4.46 5.60 -21.21
CA THR A 38 4.07 4.47 -20.36
C THR A 38 5.25 3.87 -19.61
N ILE A 39 6.47 4.27 -19.96
CA ILE A 39 7.73 3.89 -19.31
C ILE A 39 8.80 4.94 -19.61
N ILE A 40 9.67 5.21 -18.62
CA ILE A 40 10.79 6.14 -18.73
C ILE A 40 12.09 5.40 -18.45
N GLN A 41 13.11 5.63 -19.28
CA GLN A 41 14.48 5.22 -18.99
C GLN A 41 15.38 6.44 -18.82
N TYR A 42 16.03 6.51 -17.66
CA TYR A 42 17.09 7.46 -17.41
C TYR A 42 18.39 6.97 -18.05
N ARG A 43 18.88 7.73 -19.02
CA ARG A 43 20.14 7.50 -19.71
C ARG A 43 21.06 8.70 -19.54
N ASN A 44 22.17 8.46 -18.85
CA ASN A 44 23.30 9.38 -18.72
C ASN A 44 24.59 8.57 -18.78
N LYS A 45 25.30 8.62 -19.91
CA LYS A 45 26.54 7.82 -20.11
C LYS A 45 27.73 8.35 -19.32
N SER A 46 27.61 9.57 -18.78
CA SER A 46 28.65 10.23 -17.98
C SER A 46 28.21 10.40 -16.53
N PHE A 47 27.37 9.49 -16.04
CA PHE A 47 26.81 9.58 -14.69
C PHE A 47 27.92 9.62 -13.63
N SER A 48 27.71 10.47 -12.62
CA SER A 48 28.48 10.56 -11.39
C SER A 48 27.57 11.07 -10.28
N SER A 49 28.02 11.02 -9.02
CA SER A 49 27.21 11.41 -7.85
C SER A 49 26.62 12.83 -7.92
N ARG A 50 27.19 13.74 -8.73
CA ARG A 50 26.64 15.09 -8.96
C ARG A 50 25.25 15.10 -9.60
N PHE A 51 24.84 14.00 -10.25
CA PHE A 51 23.53 13.85 -10.88
C PHE A 51 22.54 13.07 -10.00
N MET A 52 22.87 12.81 -8.73
CA MET A 52 22.01 12.04 -7.83
C MET A 52 20.65 12.73 -7.61
N GLU A 53 20.64 14.06 -7.42
CA GLU A 53 19.40 14.82 -7.27
C GLU A 53 18.52 14.75 -8.53
N GLU A 54 19.13 14.81 -9.72
CA GLU A 54 18.41 14.71 -11.00
C GLU A 54 17.73 13.34 -11.17
N VAL A 55 18.47 12.24 -10.96
CA VAL A 55 17.93 10.89 -11.13
C VAL A 55 16.85 10.59 -10.09
N LEU A 56 17.02 11.06 -8.85
CA LEU A 56 16.00 10.92 -7.80
C LEU A 56 14.74 11.73 -8.11
N ALA A 57 14.88 12.96 -8.59
CA ALA A 57 13.73 13.79 -8.99
C ALA A 57 12.95 13.17 -10.16
N ILE A 58 13.65 12.58 -11.13
CA ILE A 58 12.98 11.87 -12.23
C ILE A 58 12.30 10.59 -11.72
N ARG A 59 12.99 9.81 -10.88
CA ARG A 59 12.42 8.61 -10.26
C ARG A 59 11.15 8.94 -9.47
N ASP A 60 11.19 9.98 -8.64
CA ASP A 60 10.06 10.43 -7.83
C ASP A 60 8.90 10.88 -8.71
N LEU A 61 9.15 11.65 -9.77
CA LEU A 61 8.13 12.05 -10.74
C LEU A 61 7.49 10.84 -11.42
N CYS A 62 8.30 9.86 -11.84
CA CYS A 62 7.81 8.62 -12.45
C CYS A 62 6.93 7.83 -11.47
N LYS A 63 7.40 7.60 -10.24
CA LYS A 63 6.68 6.85 -9.22
C LYS A 63 5.39 7.54 -8.79
N CYS A 64 5.43 8.87 -8.60
CA CYS A 64 4.27 9.72 -8.33
C CYS A 64 3.17 9.57 -9.39
N ASN A 65 3.56 9.39 -10.65
CA ASN A 65 2.64 9.24 -11.78
C ASN A 65 2.37 7.77 -12.18
N ALA A 66 2.82 6.80 -11.37
CA ALA A 66 2.73 5.36 -11.63
C ALA A 66 3.32 4.93 -12.99
N ILE A 67 4.44 5.54 -13.37
CA ILE A 67 5.21 5.20 -14.56
C ILE A 67 6.47 4.42 -14.17
N PRO A 68 6.71 3.21 -14.72
CA PRO A 68 7.93 2.48 -14.46
C PRO A 68 9.18 3.28 -14.85
N PHE A 69 10.15 3.29 -13.96
CA PHE A 69 11.42 3.99 -14.10
C PHE A 69 12.59 3.01 -14.22
N ILE A 70 13.28 3.07 -15.36
CA ILE A 70 14.38 2.18 -15.71
C ILE A 70 15.70 2.95 -15.74
N VAL A 71 16.76 2.38 -15.19
CA VAL A 71 18.12 2.95 -15.31
C VAL A 71 18.85 2.28 -16.47
N ASN A 72 19.56 3.06 -17.27
CA ASN A 72 20.39 2.57 -18.37
C ASN A 72 21.75 2.05 -17.85
N ASP A 73 22.16 0.85 -18.28
CA ASP A 73 23.47 0.18 -18.16
C ASP A 73 23.97 -0.10 -16.71
N ASN A 74 23.43 0.56 -15.68
CA ASN A 74 24.00 0.57 -14.32
C ASN A 74 23.07 -0.06 -13.27
N ILE A 75 23.34 -1.32 -12.93
CA ILE A 75 22.58 -2.11 -11.94
C ILE A 75 22.68 -1.51 -10.53
N LEU A 76 23.87 -1.04 -10.13
CA LEU A 76 24.07 -0.49 -8.79
C LEU A 76 23.37 0.86 -8.60
N LEU A 77 23.35 1.70 -9.63
CA LEU A 77 22.58 2.93 -9.63
C LEU A 77 21.08 2.61 -9.56
N ALA A 78 20.59 1.66 -10.36
CA ALA A 78 19.21 1.19 -10.31
C ALA A 78 18.82 0.76 -8.89
N LYS A 79 19.70 0.01 -8.21
CA LYS A 79 19.50 -0.39 -6.81
C LYS A 79 19.49 0.81 -5.86
N ALA A 80 20.46 1.70 -5.99
CA ALA A 80 20.66 2.84 -5.09
C ALA A 80 19.48 3.83 -5.11
N VAL A 81 18.87 4.04 -6.28
CA VAL A 81 17.71 4.94 -6.44
C VAL A 81 16.37 4.21 -6.31
N MET A 82 16.40 2.90 -6.03
CA MET A 82 15.21 2.03 -6.00
C MET A 82 14.38 2.17 -7.29
N ALA A 83 15.05 2.07 -8.45
CA ALA A 83 14.40 2.03 -9.75
C ALA A 83 13.56 0.75 -9.90
N ASP A 84 12.56 0.79 -10.77
CA ASP A 84 11.74 -0.38 -11.09
C ASP A 84 12.51 -1.41 -11.92
N GLY A 85 13.64 -1.01 -12.52
CA GLY A 85 14.41 -1.89 -13.37
C GLY A 85 15.67 -1.28 -13.98
N VAL A 86 16.30 -2.08 -14.84
CA VAL A 86 17.51 -1.71 -15.58
C VAL A 86 17.40 -2.18 -17.04
N HIS A 87 17.98 -1.42 -17.96
CA HIS A 87 18.15 -1.83 -19.36
C HIS A 87 19.64 -1.92 -19.67
N LEU A 88 20.08 -3.06 -20.19
CA LEU A 88 21.48 -3.40 -20.36
C LEU A 88 21.83 -3.56 -21.86
N GLY A 89 23.03 -3.12 -22.23
CA GLY A 89 23.70 -3.46 -23.47
C GLY A 89 24.32 -4.86 -23.43
N GLN A 90 24.77 -5.35 -24.59
CA GLN A 90 25.44 -6.65 -24.71
C GLN A 90 26.82 -6.68 -24.02
N ASP A 91 27.45 -5.52 -23.86
CA ASP A 91 28.77 -5.38 -23.24
C ASP A 91 28.69 -4.97 -21.75
N ASP A 92 27.48 -4.85 -21.20
CA ASP A 92 27.24 -4.51 -19.80
C ASP A 92 27.20 -5.77 -18.92
N GLU A 93 26.82 -5.63 -17.63
CA GLU A 93 26.67 -6.76 -16.71
C GLU A 93 25.53 -7.72 -17.11
N ASP A 94 25.58 -8.94 -16.59
CA ASP A 94 24.62 -10.02 -16.92
C ASP A 94 23.21 -9.73 -16.36
N PRO A 95 22.14 -9.87 -17.17
CA PRO A 95 20.74 -9.84 -16.70
C PRO A 95 20.46 -10.73 -15.46
N ALA A 96 21.13 -11.88 -15.32
CA ALA A 96 21.02 -12.74 -14.15
C ALA A 96 21.50 -12.04 -12.87
N LEU A 97 22.60 -11.28 -12.97
CA LEU A 97 23.14 -10.49 -11.86
C LEU A 97 22.20 -9.32 -11.51
N ALA A 98 21.63 -8.66 -12.52
CA ALA A 98 20.60 -7.63 -12.30
C ALA A 98 19.42 -8.19 -11.49
N ARG A 99 18.92 -9.38 -11.86
CA ARG A 99 17.83 -10.05 -11.14
C ARG A 99 18.21 -10.39 -9.70
N SER A 100 19.45 -10.82 -9.46
CA SER A 100 19.97 -11.13 -8.12
C SER A 100 20.05 -9.89 -7.22
N ILE A 101 20.52 -8.75 -7.75
CA ILE A 101 20.73 -7.51 -6.97
C ILE A 101 19.40 -6.75 -6.76
N LEU A 102 18.62 -6.60 -7.82
CA LEU A 102 17.39 -5.79 -7.82
C LEU A 102 16.19 -6.57 -7.28
N GLY A 103 16.22 -7.89 -7.37
CA GLY A 103 15.17 -8.79 -6.91
C GLY A 103 14.27 -9.31 -8.03
N ALA A 104 13.44 -10.30 -7.70
CA ALA A 104 12.64 -11.04 -8.68
C ALA A 104 11.56 -10.21 -9.41
N GLN A 105 11.20 -9.04 -8.87
CA GLN A 105 10.18 -8.15 -9.44
C GLN A 105 10.76 -7.05 -10.34
N ALA A 106 12.10 -6.93 -10.42
CA ALA A 106 12.74 -5.89 -11.22
C ALA A 106 12.52 -6.11 -12.72
N ILE A 107 12.24 -5.04 -13.45
CA ILE A 107 12.09 -5.05 -14.90
C ILE A 107 13.49 -5.03 -15.54
N VAL A 108 13.87 -6.10 -16.23
CA VAL A 108 15.20 -6.25 -16.84
C VAL A 108 15.07 -6.26 -18.36
N GLY A 109 15.68 -5.29 -19.02
CA GLY A 109 15.73 -5.17 -20.47
C GLY A 109 17.12 -5.45 -21.03
N LEU A 110 17.17 -6.00 -22.25
CA LEU A 110 18.43 -6.21 -22.98
C LEU A 110 18.37 -5.61 -24.39
N SER A 111 19.40 -4.91 -24.82
CA SER A 111 19.56 -4.48 -26.21
C SER A 111 19.93 -5.67 -27.09
N VAL A 112 19.10 -6.00 -28.09
CA VAL A 112 19.33 -7.08 -29.06
C VAL A 112 19.13 -6.54 -30.47
N SER A 113 20.23 -6.39 -31.20
CA SER A 113 20.25 -5.55 -32.41
C SER A 113 19.75 -6.26 -33.67
N ASN A 114 19.78 -7.59 -33.71
CA ASN A 114 19.34 -8.41 -34.85
C ASN A 114 19.15 -9.88 -34.42
N LEU A 115 18.71 -10.73 -35.35
CA LEU A 115 18.44 -12.14 -35.11
C LEU A 115 19.67 -12.97 -34.71
N ASP A 116 20.87 -12.62 -35.19
CA ASP A 116 22.09 -13.34 -34.81
C ASP A 116 22.53 -13.02 -33.39
N GLU A 117 22.32 -11.77 -32.94
CA GLU A 117 22.50 -11.36 -31.56
C GLU A 117 21.46 -12.05 -30.66
N LEU A 118 20.19 -12.10 -31.09
CA LEU A 118 19.11 -12.79 -30.36
C LEU A 118 19.44 -14.25 -30.09
N LYS A 119 19.95 -14.98 -31.09
CA LYS A 119 20.33 -16.39 -30.96
C LYS A 119 21.47 -16.64 -29.97
N LYS A 120 22.25 -15.61 -29.65
CA LYS A 120 23.40 -15.68 -28.74
C LYS A 120 23.07 -15.15 -27.35
N SER A 121 21.99 -14.39 -27.19
CA SER A 121 21.56 -13.84 -25.91
C SER A 121 20.73 -14.85 -25.12
N ASP A 122 21.01 -14.95 -23.81
CA ASP A 122 20.12 -15.64 -22.88
C ASP A 122 19.06 -14.65 -22.36
N LEU A 123 17.80 -14.96 -22.62
CA LEU A 123 16.66 -14.14 -22.23
C LEU A 123 15.95 -14.66 -20.97
N ALA A 124 16.43 -15.73 -20.34
CA ALA A 124 15.78 -16.32 -19.16
C ALA A 124 15.58 -15.33 -18.01
N HIS A 125 16.45 -14.31 -17.92
CA HIS A 125 16.41 -13.26 -16.92
C HIS A 125 15.99 -11.89 -17.45
N CYS A 126 15.48 -11.82 -18.68
CA CYS A 126 14.96 -10.59 -19.30
C CYS A 126 13.42 -10.58 -19.31
N ASP A 127 12.83 -9.39 -19.22
CA ASP A 127 11.38 -9.19 -19.39
C ASP A 127 11.03 -8.56 -20.74
N TYR A 128 12.01 -7.95 -21.41
CA TYR A 128 11.87 -7.40 -22.75
C TYR A 128 13.23 -7.21 -23.43
N ILE A 129 13.20 -7.00 -24.75
CA ILE A 129 14.39 -6.61 -25.51
C ILE A 129 14.14 -5.31 -26.29
N GLY A 130 15.18 -4.50 -26.43
CA GLY A 130 15.19 -3.36 -27.35
C GLY A 130 15.86 -3.75 -28.65
N THR A 131 15.17 -3.63 -29.80
CA THR A 131 15.73 -4.04 -31.10
C THR A 131 15.78 -2.92 -32.13
N GLY A 132 16.94 -2.80 -32.77
CA GLY A 132 17.19 -1.77 -33.77
C GLY A 132 18.68 -1.47 -33.99
N PRO A 133 18.99 -0.44 -34.79
CA PRO A 133 18.07 0.58 -35.29
C PRO A 133 17.12 0.04 -36.39
N VAL A 134 15.81 0.24 -36.20
CA VAL A 134 14.78 -0.14 -37.20
C VAL A 134 14.79 0.82 -38.38
N PHE A 135 15.00 2.11 -38.11
CA PHE A 135 15.15 3.17 -39.11
C PHE A 135 16.44 3.94 -38.89
N GLN A 136 16.85 4.75 -39.87
CA GLN A 136 18.05 5.57 -39.74
C GLN A 136 17.92 6.58 -38.59
N THR A 137 18.95 6.68 -37.74
CA THR A 137 18.99 7.59 -36.59
C THR A 137 20.31 8.35 -36.56
N LYS A 138 20.28 9.58 -36.01
CA LYS A 138 21.45 10.44 -35.80
C LYS A 138 21.90 10.49 -34.32
N THR A 139 21.21 9.78 -33.42
CA THR A 139 21.35 9.95 -31.97
C THR A 139 22.52 9.19 -31.35
N LYS A 140 23.05 8.18 -32.05
CA LYS A 140 24.21 7.35 -31.62
C LYS A 140 25.34 7.48 -32.64
N ALA A 141 26.56 7.80 -32.20
CA ALA A 141 27.75 7.89 -33.06
C ALA A 141 28.19 6.50 -33.60
N ASP A 142 27.72 5.44 -32.95
CA ASP A 142 28.01 4.02 -33.14
C ASP A 142 26.79 3.22 -33.68
N ALA A 143 25.85 3.88 -34.37
CA ALA A 143 24.62 3.22 -34.83
C ALA A 143 24.92 1.99 -35.72
N LYS A 144 24.53 0.81 -35.24
CA LYS A 144 24.58 -0.46 -35.99
C LYS A 144 23.77 -0.38 -37.29
N LYS A 145 24.01 -1.31 -38.22
CA LYS A 145 23.30 -1.38 -39.52
C LYS A 145 21.79 -1.42 -39.31
N VAL A 146 21.05 -0.60 -40.08
CA VAL A 146 19.59 -0.57 -40.04
C VAL A 146 19.01 -1.92 -40.45
N ILE A 147 18.13 -2.48 -39.61
CA ILE A 147 17.52 -3.81 -39.83
C ILE A 147 16.18 -3.74 -40.59
N GLY A 148 15.54 -2.56 -40.61
CA GLY A 148 14.24 -2.36 -41.25
C GLY A 148 13.09 -3.09 -40.54
N LEU A 149 11.87 -2.92 -41.07
CA LEU A 149 10.67 -3.54 -40.52
C LEU A 149 10.70 -5.08 -40.61
N SER A 150 11.25 -5.65 -41.69
CA SER A 150 11.39 -7.10 -41.84
C SER A 150 12.36 -7.69 -40.81
N GLY A 151 13.42 -6.97 -40.46
CA GLY A 151 14.34 -7.39 -39.40
C GLY A 151 13.70 -7.33 -38.01
N LEU A 152 12.92 -6.28 -37.75
CA LEU A 152 12.10 -6.16 -36.53
C LEU A 152 11.12 -7.32 -36.40
N GLU A 153 10.37 -7.62 -37.48
CA GLU A 153 9.40 -8.72 -37.52
C GLU A 153 10.07 -10.07 -37.23
N ALA A 154 11.19 -10.36 -37.88
CA ALA A 154 11.94 -11.60 -37.65
C ALA A 154 12.43 -11.75 -36.21
N VAL A 155 12.83 -10.66 -35.55
CA VAL A 155 13.22 -10.67 -34.12
C VAL A 155 12.00 -10.84 -33.23
N ALA A 156 10.89 -10.16 -33.53
CA ALA A 156 9.65 -10.24 -32.77
C ALA A 156 9.03 -11.65 -32.79
N GLU A 157 9.04 -12.31 -33.95
CA GLU A 157 8.55 -13.70 -34.09
C GLU A 157 9.42 -14.72 -33.35
N ALA A 158 10.74 -14.48 -33.27
CA ALA A 158 11.68 -15.40 -32.65
C ALA A 158 11.89 -15.17 -31.14
N SER A 159 11.55 -14.00 -30.61
CA SER A 159 11.78 -13.63 -29.21
C SER A 159 10.77 -14.28 -28.26
N SER A 160 11.26 -14.80 -27.12
CA SER A 160 10.41 -15.31 -26.05
C SER A 160 9.83 -14.20 -25.14
N VAL A 161 10.30 -12.96 -25.31
CA VAL A 161 9.90 -11.79 -24.51
C VAL A 161 9.46 -10.63 -25.42
N PRO A 162 8.61 -9.70 -24.93
CA PRO A 162 8.21 -8.50 -25.66
C PRO A 162 9.37 -7.75 -26.30
N VAL A 163 9.16 -7.29 -27.54
CA VAL A 163 10.15 -6.53 -28.32
C VAL A 163 9.77 -5.06 -28.40
N VAL A 164 10.69 -4.18 -28.01
CA VAL A 164 10.57 -2.72 -28.15
C VAL A 164 11.42 -2.29 -29.33
N ALA A 165 10.78 -1.74 -30.36
CA ALA A 165 11.49 -1.19 -31.51
C ALA A 165 12.24 0.08 -31.11
N ILE A 166 13.50 0.20 -31.51
CA ILE A 166 14.35 1.37 -31.23
C ILE A 166 15.02 1.90 -32.50
N GLY A 167 15.40 3.18 -32.49
CA GLY A 167 16.21 3.81 -33.53
C GLY A 167 15.41 4.34 -34.72
N GLY A 168 15.39 5.67 -34.86
CA GLY A 168 14.79 6.38 -35.99
C GLY A 168 13.25 6.39 -36.00
N ILE A 169 12.64 6.19 -34.84
CA ILE A 169 11.18 6.10 -34.71
C ILE A 169 10.59 7.49 -34.46
N ASP A 170 9.45 7.75 -35.10
CA ASP A 170 8.61 8.93 -34.93
C ASP A 170 7.12 8.59 -35.06
N HIS A 171 6.26 9.61 -34.98
CA HIS A 171 4.80 9.45 -35.11
C HIS A 171 4.31 8.88 -36.45
N THR A 172 5.09 8.99 -37.53
CA THR A 172 4.72 8.54 -38.87
C THR A 172 4.97 7.05 -39.05
N ASN A 173 5.98 6.49 -38.36
CA ASN A 173 6.41 5.10 -38.54
C ASN A 173 6.17 4.20 -37.31
N ALA A 174 5.81 4.75 -36.15
CA ALA A 174 5.54 3.97 -34.94
C ALA A 174 4.45 2.90 -35.15
N LYS A 175 3.36 3.23 -35.86
CA LYS A 175 2.29 2.26 -36.19
C LYS A 175 2.81 1.06 -36.97
N SER A 176 3.74 1.28 -37.89
CA SER A 176 4.36 0.20 -38.65
C SER A 176 5.16 -0.74 -37.76
N CYS A 177 5.86 -0.26 -36.72
CA CYS A 177 6.54 -1.12 -35.77
C CYS A 177 5.57 -2.07 -35.05
N PHE A 178 4.42 -1.56 -34.57
CA PHE A 178 3.40 -2.39 -33.94
C PHE A 178 2.81 -3.44 -34.89
N SER A 179 2.57 -3.06 -36.16
CA SER A 179 2.10 -4.02 -37.18
C SER A 179 3.10 -5.13 -37.50
N HIS A 180 4.38 -4.94 -37.16
CA HIS A 180 5.46 -5.92 -37.35
C HIS A 180 5.90 -6.55 -36.00
N GLY A 181 4.97 -6.69 -35.05
CA GLY A 181 5.18 -7.48 -33.83
C GLY A 181 5.85 -6.76 -32.66
N ALA A 182 6.19 -5.46 -32.78
CA ALA A 182 6.70 -4.71 -31.64
C ALA A 182 5.61 -4.54 -30.57
N ALA A 183 5.95 -4.82 -29.32
CA ALA A 183 5.14 -4.51 -28.15
C ALA A 183 5.17 -3.01 -27.81
N GLY A 184 6.21 -2.30 -28.26
CA GLY A 184 6.48 -0.92 -27.90
C GLY A 184 7.43 -0.23 -28.86
N VAL A 185 7.52 1.08 -28.75
CA VAL A 185 8.52 1.89 -29.46
C VAL A 185 9.27 2.78 -28.48
N ALA A 186 10.59 2.87 -28.63
CA ALA A 186 11.42 3.78 -27.85
C ALA A 186 11.95 4.96 -28.66
N VAL A 187 11.84 6.16 -28.09
CA VAL A 187 12.34 7.40 -28.70
C VAL A 187 13.23 8.20 -27.75
N ILE A 188 14.17 8.92 -28.34
CA ILE A 188 15.04 9.90 -27.67
C ILE A 188 14.84 11.26 -28.37
N SER A 189 15.57 11.48 -29.47
CA SER A 189 15.70 12.78 -30.13
C SER A 189 14.44 13.28 -30.83
N PHE A 190 13.48 12.40 -31.10
CA PHE A 190 12.19 12.81 -31.66
C PHE A 190 11.43 13.76 -30.72
N ILE A 191 11.70 13.68 -29.41
CA ILE A 191 11.15 14.59 -28.41
C ILE A 191 12.26 15.51 -27.88
N SER A 192 13.39 14.95 -27.40
CA SER A 192 14.41 15.72 -26.68
C SER A 192 15.16 16.77 -27.52
N ARG A 193 15.13 16.65 -28.85
CA ARG A 193 15.80 17.57 -29.79
C ARG A 193 14.85 18.15 -30.84
N ALA A 194 13.55 18.15 -30.55
CA ALA A 194 12.55 18.72 -31.43
C ALA A 194 12.39 20.23 -31.19
N ASP A 195 12.07 20.98 -32.25
CA ASP A 195 11.71 22.39 -32.11
C ASP A 195 10.43 22.57 -31.25
N ASN A 196 9.51 21.60 -31.31
CA ASN A 196 8.32 21.55 -30.46
C ASN A 196 8.17 20.16 -29.80
N PRO A 197 8.86 19.91 -28.67
CA PRO A 197 8.82 18.62 -27.98
C PRO A 197 7.43 18.20 -27.52
N VAL A 198 6.59 19.15 -27.08
CA VAL A 198 5.23 18.89 -26.59
C VAL A 198 4.35 18.34 -27.70
N GLU A 199 4.37 18.99 -28.87
CA GLU A 199 3.60 18.54 -30.02
C GLU A 199 4.09 17.17 -30.54
N ASN A 200 5.40 16.97 -30.63
CA ASN A 200 5.95 15.69 -31.05
C ASN A 200 5.59 14.56 -30.09
N ALA A 201 5.67 14.80 -28.78
CA ALA A 201 5.27 13.82 -27.77
C ALA A 201 3.77 13.44 -27.90
N ARG A 202 2.88 14.42 -28.14
CA ARG A 202 1.44 14.17 -28.37
C ARG A 202 1.19 13.35 -29.64
N ARG A 203 1.87 13.68 -30.74
CA ARG A 203 1.77 12.93 -32.00
C ARG A 203 2.22 11.49 -31.83
N LEU A 204 3.33 11.27 -31.12
CA LEU A 204 3.82 9.93 -30.84
C LEU A 204 2.83 9.16 -29.95
N SER A 205 2.34 9.77 -28.88
CA SER A 205 1.33 9.17 -28.00
C SER A 205 0.10 8.70 -28.78
N SER A 206 -0.41 9.55 -29.68
CA SER A 206 -1.53 9.20 -30.58
C SER A 206 -1.19 8.05 -31.53
N ALA A 207 0.03 8.03 -32.09
CA ALA A 207 0.51 6.92 -32.92
C ALA A 207 0.64 5.61 -32.12
N CYS A 208 1.03 5.70 -30.84
CA CYS A 208 1.12 4.59 -29.89
C CYS A 208 -0.22 4.23 -29.26
N GLY A 209 -1.34 4.89 -29.59
CA GLY A 209 -2.65 4.64 -28.96
C GLY A 209 -2.65 4.86 -27.44
N CYS A 210 -1.79 5.76 -26.95
CA CYS A 210 -1.73 6.16 -25.55
C CYS A 210 -2.60 7.41 -25.32
N SER A 211 -2.97 7.67 -24.07
CA SER A 211 -3.76 8.85 -23.70
C SER A 211 -2.89 9.86 -22.99
N SER A 212 -2.99 11.13 -23.39
CA SER A 212 -2.36 12.23 -22.67
C SER A 212 -3.01 12.47 -21.32
N ARG A 213 -2.22 12.92 -20.36
CA ARG A 213 -2.68 13.35 -19.05
C ARG A 213 -3.01 14.85 -19.09
N SER A 214 -4.11 15.24 -18.45
CA SER A 214 -4.45 16.66 -18.29
C SER A 214 -3.42 17.39 -17.44
N GLU A 215 -3.00 16.74 -16.35
CA GLU A 215 -2.05 17.24 -15.37
C GLU A 215 -1.10 16.12 -14.92
N LEU A 216 0.08 16.50 -14.43
CA LEU A 216 0.98 15.60 -13.74
C LEU A 216 0.77 15.74 -12.24
N ASP A 217 0.78 14.62 -11.55
CA ASP A 217 0.95 14.66 -10.11
C ASP A 217 2.40 15.02 -9.81
N SER A 218 2.60 15.86 -8.80
CA SER A 218 3.93 16.29 -8.36
C SER A 218 4.16 15.73 -6.96
N PRO A 219 5.40 15.28 -6.67
CA PRO A 219 5.91 15.14 -5.30
C PRO A 219 5.45 16.26 -4.37
N TRP A 220 5.16 15.93 -3.13
CA TRP A 220 5.04 16.94 -2.08
C TRP A 220 6.40 17.64 -1.89
N ASP A 221 6.38 18.96 -1.73
CA ASP A 221 7.60 19.80 -1.66
C ASP A 221 7.49 20.83 -0.53
N GLU A 222 6.33 21.47 -0.38
CA GLU A 222 6.08 22.47 0.67
C GLU A 222 5.21 21.92 1.80
N GLU A 223 5.85 21.50 2.89
CA GLU A 223 5.22 20.98 4.11
C GLU A 223 4.05 21.86 4.60
N PHE A 224 4.28 23.16 4.83
CA PHE A 224 3.25 24.06 5.36
C PHE A 224 2.12 24.33 4.37
N ALA A 225 2.37 24.25 3.07
CA ALA A 225 1.31 24.35 2.07
C ALA A 225 0.41 23.11 2.12
N LEU A 226 1.00 21.93 2.27
CA LEU A 226 0.27 20.68 2.46
C LEU A 226 -0.55 20.73 3.76
N ILE A 227 0.04 21.09 4.91
CA ILE A 227 -0.68 21.23 6.19
C ILE A 227 -1.91 22.13 6.05
N LYS A 228 -1.78 23.29 5.39
CA LYS A 228 -2.90 24.21 5.15
C LYS A 228 -4.03 23.57 4.34
N LYS A 229 -3.70 22.74 3.33
CA LYS A 229 -4.71 21.99 2.56
C LYS A 229 -5.45 20.99 3.45
N LEU A 230 -4.72 20.25 4.28
CA LEU A 230 -5.29 19.22 5.15
C LEU A 230 -6.22 19.82 6.22
N LEU A 231 -5.78 20.89 6.89
CA LEU A 231 -6.56 21.55 7.95
C LEU A 231 -7.83 22.23 7.42
N LYS A 232 -7.87 22.65 6.15
CA LYS A 232 -9.05 23.27 5.53
C LYS A 232 -10.27 22.33 5.52
N HIS A 233 -10.03 21.03 5.51
CA HIS A 233 -11.08 20.00 5.41
C HIS A 233 -11.26 19.20 6.71
N ALA A 234 -10.53 19.53 7.76
CA ALA A 234 -10.58 18.81 9.04
C ALA A 234 -11.91 19.07 9.78
N PRO A 235 -12.45 18.07 10.48
CA PRO A 235 -13.72 18.18 11.19
C PRO A 235 -13.52 18.87 12.53
N PHE A 236 -13.41 20.19 12.54
CA PHE A 236 -13.54 20.98 13.76
C PHE A 236 -14.33 22.27 13.50
N GLU A 237 -15.28 22.57 14.39
CA GLU A 237 -15.92 23.89 14.47
C GLU A 237 -15.36 24.64 15.69
N PRO A 238 -14.44 25.61 15.52
CA PRO A 238 -13.68 26.22 16.63
C PRO A 238 -14.54 26.83 17.75
N THR A 239 -15.77 27.22 17.43
CA THR A 239 -16.71 27.85 18.37
C THR A 239 -17.74 26.88 18.95
N ALA A 240 -17.89 25.68 18.40
CA ALA A 240 -18.94 24.72 18.75
C ALA A 240 -18.41 23.40 19.33
N ASP A 241 -17.11 23.10 19.19
CA ASP A 241 -16.55 21.86 19.70
C ASP A 241 -16.55 21.79 21.23
N GLU A 242 -17.05 20.68 21.78
CA GLU A 242 -17.19 20.44 23.23
C GLU A 242 -15.83 20.39 23.92
N TYR A 243 -14.79 19.83 23.29
CA TYR A 243 -13.52 19.53 23.94
C TYR A 243 -12.32 20.26 23.33
N LEU A 244 -12.31 20.55 22.03
CA LEU A 244 -11.23 21.29 21.38
C LEU A 244 -11.45 22.79 21.57
N LYS A 245 -10.64 23.43 22.41
CA LYS A 245 -10.73 24.87 22.72
C LYS A 245 -9.95 25.73 21.73
N VAL A 246 -8.77 25.29 21.32
CA VAL A 246 -7.97 25.92 20.26
C VAL A 246 -7.61 24.83 19.25
N PRO A 247 -8.06 24.95 17.99
CA PRO A 247 -7.80 23.94 16.97
C PRO A 247 -6.33 23.95 16.49
N PRO A 248 -5.91 22.96 15.68
CA PRO A 248 -4.61 23.01 15.01
C PRO A 248 -4.48 24.26 14.13
N GLY A 249 -3.30 24.89 14.15
CA GLY A 249 -3.02 26.12 13.41
C GLY A 249 -2.02 27.05 14.12
N ASP A 250 -1.95 26.93 15.45
CA ASP A 250 -0.85 27.43 16.30
C ASP A 250 0.15 26.28 16.59
N ASP A 251 1.18 26.55 17.40
CA ASP A 251 2.22 25.57 17.79
C ASP A 251 1.66 24.29 18.44
N ALA A 252 0.48 24.39 19.06
CA ALA A 252 -0.24 23.25 19.64
C ALA A 252 -1.75 23.55 19.72
N CYS A 253 -2.57 22.50 19.69
CA CYS A 253 -3.98 22.64 20.05
C CYS A 253 -4.14 22.75 21.57
N LEU A 254 -5.29 23.26 22.02
CA LEU A 254 -5.67 23.28 23.42
C LEU A 254 -6.97 22.50 23.63
N LEU A 255 -6.93 21.45 24.46
CA LEU A 255 -8.11 20.72 24.91
C LEU A 255 -8.70 21.35 26.19
N ARG A 256 -10.02 21.27 26.35
CA ARG A 256 -10.70 21.51 27.63
C ARG A 256 -10.40 20.36 28.61
N PRO A 257 -10.53 20.57 29.93
CA PRO A 257 -10.34 19.51 30.91
C PRO A 257 -11.21 18.28 30.61
N LEU A 258 -10.60 17.09 30.61
CA LEU A 258 -11.26 15.81 30.38
C LEU A 258 -11.37 15.04 31.70
N SER A 259 -12.51 14.37 31.92
CA SER A 259 -12.64 13.38 33.00
C SER A 259 -11.93 12.08 32.61
N ASN A 260 -11.09 11.54 33.49
CA ASN A 260 -10.36 10.27 33.30
C ASN A 260 -9.83 10.10 31.87
N PRO A 261 -8.89 10.95 31.42
CA PRO A 261 -8.41 10.91 30.05
C PRO A 261 -7.81 9.55 29.72
N VAL A 262 -8.26 8.97 28.62
CA VAL A 262 -7.77 7.69 28.09
C VAL A 262 -6.96 7.98 26.84
N ILE A 263 -5.78 7.39 26.75
CA ILE A 263 -4.80 7.69 25.70
C ILE A 263 -4.37 6.38 25.07
N THR A 264 -4.35 6.34 23.73
CA THR A 264 -3.82 5.22 22.96
C THR A 264 -3.00 5.71 21.78
N THR A 265 -2.17 4.83 21.22
CA THR A 265 -1.40 5.07 20.01
C THR A 265 -1.35 3.81 19.15
N ASP A 266 -1.45 4.01 17.84
CA ASP A 266 -1.33 2.96 16.84
C ASP A 266 -0.41 3.43 15.71
N THR A 267 0.01 2.52 14.85
CA THR A 267 0.91 2.80 13.73
C THR A 267 0.51 2.02 12.50
N GLN A 268 0.32 2.74 11.39
CA GLN A 268 0.03 2.16 10.08
C GLN A 268 1.22 2.37 9.14
N LYS A 269 1.79 1.29 8.59
CA LYS A 269 2.98 1.34 7.71
C LYS A 269 2.70 0.67 6.38
N GLU A 270 3.07 1.34 5.29
CA GLU A 270 3.02 0.77 3.96
C GLU A 270 3.92 -0.47 3.88
N GLY A 271 3.41 -1.55 3.28
CA GLY A 271 4.10 -2.84 3.19
C GLY A 271 3.97 -3.74 4.42
N VAL A 272 3.47 -3.22 5.55
CA VAL A 272 3.19 -4.00 6.77
C VAL A 272 1.69 -4.11 7.01
N HIS A 273 1.01 -2.97 7.22
CA HIS A 273 -0.41 -2.92 7.59
C HIS A 273 -1.33 -2.66 6.38
N PHE A 274 -0.81 -1.96 5.37
CA PHE A 274 -1.53 -1.69 4.13
C PHE A 274 -0.58 -1.62 2.92
N ARG A 275 -1.16 -1.66 1.72
CA ARG A 275 -0.48 -1.29 0.47
C ARG A 275 -1.46 -0.60 -0.46
N PHE A 276 -0.99 0.30 -1.31
CA PHE A 276 -1.90 1.00 -2.24
C PHE A 276 -2.48 0.14 -3.36
N ASP A 277 -1.93 -1.06 -3.61
CA ASP A 277 -2.58 -2.05 -4.47
C ASP A 277 -3.65 -2.88 -3.75
N TRP A 278 -3.72 -2.79 -2.41
CA TRP A 278 -4.76 -3.40 -1.60
C TRP A 278 -5.88 -2.42 -1.31
N GLN A 279 -5.53 -1.20 -0.93
CA GLN A 279 -6.45 -0.15 -0.47
C GLN A 279 -6.19 1.18 -1.16
N THR A 280 -7.24 1.93 -1.45
CA THR A 280 -7.09 3.33 -1.87
C THR A 280 -6.58 4.18 -0.69
N PRO A 281 -5.98 5.37 -0.92
CA PRO A 281 -5.55 6.24 0.17
C PRO A 281 -6.68 6.59 1.14
N GLU A 282 -7.89 6.84 0.63
CA GLU A 282 -9.09 7.11 1.46
C GLU A 282 -9.46 5.91 2.33
N GLU A 283 -9.34 4.68 1.82
CA GLU A 283 -9.57 3.46 2.61
C GLU A 283 -8.51 3.29 3.71
N VAL A 284 -7.24 3.59 3.41
CA VAL A 284 -6.14 3.54 4.39
C VAL A 284 -6.38 4.54 5.52
N GLY A 285 -6.70 5.79 5.19
CA GLY A 285 -6.97 6.83 6.17
C GLY A 285 -8.16 6.50 7.07
N ASN A 286 -9.23 5.95 6.49
CA ASN A 286 -10.40 5.51 7.26
C ASN A 286 -10.05 4.35 8.21
N LYS A 287 -9.39 3.29 7.68
CA LYS A 287 -8.95 2.14 8.48
C LYS A 287 -8.06 2.58 9.64
N ALA A 288 -7.07 3.45 9.40
CA ALA A 288 -6.13 3.91 10.42
C ALA A 288 -6.83 4.51 11.66
N VAL A 289 -7.88 5.30 11.43
CA VAL A 289 -8.68 5.87 12.53
C VAL A 289 -9.49 4.80 13.24
N GLU A 290 -10.20 3.93 12.50
CA GLU A 290 -11.02 2.85 13.08
C GLU A 290 -10.18 1.93 13.98
N VAL A 291 -8.99 1.54 13.52
CA VAL A 291 -8.03 0.74 14.27
C VAL A 291 -7.62 1.44 15.56
N THR A 292 -7.17 2.70 15.47
CA THR A 292 -6.72 3.46 16.65
C THR A 292 -7.85 3.67 17.66
N LEU A 293 -9.08 3.90 17.19
CA LEU A 293 -10.23 4.13 18.07
C LEU A 293 -10.79 2.82 18.66
N SER A 294 -10.41 1.65 18.14
CA SER A 294 -10.80 0.34 18.69
C SER A 294 -10.36 0.19 20.16
N ASP A 295 -9.14 0.64 20.49
CA ASP A 295 -8.63 0.68 21.87
C ASP A 295 -9.48 1.55 22.81
N LEU A 296 -9.94 2.70 22.32
CA LEU A 296 -10.83 3.57 23.09
C LEU A 296 -12.20 2.92 23.29
N ALA A 297 -12.71 2.19 22.29
CA ALA A 297 -13.93 1.39 22.43
C ALA A 297 -13.77 0.29 23.48
N ALA A 298 -12.66 -0.45 23.44
CA ALA A 298 -12.33 -1.47 24.44
C ALA A 298 -12.19 -0.89 25.86
N SER A 299 -11.86 0.41 25.97
CA SER A 299 -11.73 1.16 27.23
C SER A 299 -13.00 1.93 27.66
N TYR A 300 -14.09 1.82 26.89
CA TYR A 300 -15.34 2.59 27.08
C TYR A 300 -15.15 4.11 27.07
N ALA A 301 -14.12 4.61 26.43
CA ALA A 301 -13.80 6.03 26.35
C ALA A 301 -14.47 6.68 25.13
N LYS A 302 -15.15 7.82 25.31
CA LYS A 302 -15.65 8.61 24.17
C LYS A 302 -14.46 9.22 23.44
N PRO A 303 -14.28 9.02 22.12
CA PRO A 303 -13.24 9.71 21.36
C PRO A 303 -13.36 11.23 21.49
N VAL A 304 -12.22 11.91 21.63
CA VAL A 304 -12.17 13.38 21.76
C VAL A 304 -11.33 13.99 20.65
N SER A 305 -10.08 13.55 20.53
CA SER A 305 -9.16 14.12 19.55
C SER A 305 -8.10 13.12 19.11
N LEU A 306 -7.77 13.15 17.83
CA LEU A 306 -6.76 12.33 17.17
C LEU A 306 -5.62 13.21 16.65
N PHE A 307 -4.40 12.70 16.73
CA PHE A 307 -3.19 13.35 16.24
C PHE A 307 -2.46 12.38 15.30
N ILE A 308 -1.90 12.88 14.21
CA ILE A 308 -1.26 12.04 13.18
C ILE A 308 0.13 12.57 12.86
N ASN A 309 1.16 11.77 13.13
CA ASN A 309 2.49 11.99 12.59
C ASN A 309 2.64 11.20 11.30
N LEU A 310 2.96 11.89 10.22
CA LEU A 310 3.03 11.33 8.87
C LEU A 310 4.48 11.34 8.40
N ALA A 311 5.05 10.15 8.18
CA ALA A 311 6.31 10.00 7.45
C ALA A 311 5.97 9.83 5.96
N LEU A 312 6.41 10.78 5.13
CA LEU A 312 6.11 10.82 3.71
C LEU A 312 7.35 10.54 2.85
N PRO A 313 7.29 9.53 1.98
CA PRO A 313 8.23 9.42 0.88
C PRO A 313 8.07 10.56 -0.12
N ASN A 314 9.18 11.05 -0.66
CA ASN A 314 9.19 12.17 -1.62
C ASN A 314 8.34 11.91 -2.88
N TYR A 315 8.14 10.65 -3.27
CA TYR A 315 7.33 10.31 -4.45
C TYR A 315 5.81 10.39 -4.22
N ILE A 316 5.33 10.58 -2.98
CA ILE A 316 3.90 10.73 -2.70
C ILE A 316 3.44 12.11 -3.17
N SER A 317 2.26 12.20 -3.78
CA SER A 317 1.68 13.48 -4.18
C SER A 317 0.79 14.07 -3.08
N ASP A 318 0.63 15.39 -3.10
CA ASP A 318 -0.36 16.08 -2.27
C ASP A 318 -1.76 15.47 -2.41
N LYS A 319 -2.16 15.10 -3.64
CA LYS A 319 -3.47 14.48 -3.91
C LYS A 319 -3.64 13.15 -3.16
N THR A 320 -2.59 12.34 -3.07
CA THR A 320 -2.61 11.09 -2.30
C THR A 320 -2.78 11.36 -0.81
N VAL A 321 -2.08 12.36 -0.27
CA VAL A 321 -2.21 12.75 1.15
C VAL A 321 -3.58 13.36 1.44
N GLU A 322 -4.11 14.22 0.56
CA GLU A 322 -5.46 14.77 0.66
C GLU A 322 -6.52 13.67 0.64
N ALA A 323 -6.39 12.67 -0.24
CA ALA A 323 -7.28 11.51 -0.28
C ALA A 323 -7.18 10.67 1.01
N LEU A 324 -5.98 10.51 1.56
CA LEU A 324 -5.78 9.85 2.86
C LEU A 324 -6.51 10.61 3.97
N TYR A 325 -6.32 11.92 4.07
CA TYR A 325 -6.98 12.74 5.10
C TYR A 325 -8.49 12.85 4.90
N LYS A 326 -8.99 12.73 3.68
CA LYS A 326 -10.44 12.58 3.45
C LYS A 326 -10.98 11.33 4.14
N GLY A 327 -10.25 10.22 4.09
CA GLY A 327 -10.59 8.98 4.80
C GLY A 327 -10.56 9.15 6.32
N VAL A 328 -9.52 9.82 6.82
CA VAL A 328 -9.37 10.19 8.24
C VAL A 328 -10.56 11.03 8.70
N ASN A 329 -10.85 12.13 8.01
CA ASN A 329 -11.91 13.06 8.40
C ASN A 329 -13.28 12.39 8.40
N LYS A 330 -13.57 11.55 7.41
CA LYS A 330 -14.81 10.76 7.36
C LYS A 330 -14.94 9.81 8.55
N ALA A 331 -13.86 9.18 8.99
CA ALA A 331 -13.87 8.30 10.17
C ALA A 331 -14.03 9.11 11.47
N LEU A 332 -13.38 10.27 11.56
CA LEU A 332 -13.49 11.17 12.71
C LEU A 332 -14.93 11.71 12.89
N GLU A 333 -15.57 12.12 11.79
CA GLU A 333 -16.97 12.57 11.77
C GLU A 333 -17.95 11.50 12.28
N LYS A 334 -17.69 10.22 12.00
CA LYS A 334 -18.53 9.10 12.49
C LYS A 334 -18.61 9.04 14.02
N TYR A 335 -17.59 9.54 14.71
CA TYR A 335 -17.42 9.40 16.16
C TYR A 335 -17.43 10.73 16.92
N ASP A 336 -17.80 11.83 16.25
CA ASP A 336 -17.69 13.19 16.80
C ASP A 336 -16.29 13.47 17.40
N CYS A 337 -15.25 12.95 16.74
CA CYS A 337 -13.85 13.07 17.15
C CYS A 337 -13.17 14.16 16.31
N THR A 338 -12.29 14.95 16.92
CA THR A 338 -11.57 16.02 16.21
C THR A 338 -10.19 15.59 15.74
N LEU A 339 -9.65 16.30 14.74
CA LEU A 339 -8.21 16.27 14.46
C LEU A 339 -7.52 17.34 15.32
N GLY A 340 -6.74 16.91 16.31
CA GLY A 340 -6.02 17.74 17.27
C GLY A 340 -4.65 18.22 16.79
N GLY A 341 -4.12 17.63 15.71
CA GLY A 341 -2.88 18.10 15.07
C GLY A 341 -2.02 16.95 14.58
N GLY A 342 -0.71 17.20 14.49
CA GLY A 342 0.22 16.22 13.95
C GLY A 342 1.52 16.82 13.48
N ASN A 343 2.30 16.01 12.77
CA ASN A 343 3.55 16.41 12.13
C ASN A 343 3.66 15.77 10.74
N ILE A 344 4.35 16.43 9.81
CA ILE A 344 4.75 15.83 8.54
C ILE A 344 6.27 15.81 8.49
N ALA A 345 6.87 14.68 8.15
CA ALA A 345 8.31 14.56 7.98
C ALA A 345 8.64 13.69 6.76
N ALA A 346 9.79 13.94 6.15
CA ALA A 346 10.30 13.05 5.11
C ALA A 346 10.63 11.67 5.69
N GLY A 347 10.23 10.62 4.98
CA GLY A 347 10.44 9.22 5.35
C GLY A 347 10.82 8.36 4.14
N LEU A 348 11.40 7.19 4.39
CA LEU A 348 11.67 6.22 3.30
C LEU A 348 10.39 5.50 2.86
N ASP A 349 9.57 5.14 3.84
CA ASP A 349 8.30 4.46 3.66
C ASP A 349 7.17 5.33 4.20
N LEU A 350 5.97 5.18 3.64
CA LEU A 350 4.79 5.87 4.14
C LEU A 350 4.35 5.26 5.47
N SER A 351 4.31 6.07 6.53
CA SER A 351 3.74 5.68 7.82
C SER A 351 2.89 6.76 8.44
N LEU A 352 1.86 6.31 9.17
CA LEU A 352 0.98 7.13 9.99
C LEU A 352 1.14 6.63 11.43
N ASP A 353 1.69 7.46 12.31
CA ASP A 353 1.70 7.19 13.73
C ASP A 353 0.56 8.00 14.34
N LEU A 354 -0.45 7.29 14.86
CA LEU A 354 -1.68 7.88 15.36
C LEU A 354 -1.65 7.91 16.88
N PHE A 355 -2.17 8.98 17.45
CA PHE A 355 -2.33 9.16 18.88
C PHE A 355 -3.73 9.67 19.15
N ALA A 356 -4.51 8.96 19.95
CA ALA A 356 -5.89 9.33 20.26
C ALA A 356 -6.07 9.60 21.75
N VAL A 357 -6.86 10.64 22.04
CA VAL A 357 -7.33 10.97 23.38
C VAL A 357 -8.83 10.76 23.41
N GLY A 358 -9.31 10.07 24.44
CA GLY A 358 -10.71 9.91 24.76
C GLY A 358 -11.03 10.37 26.18
N GLN A 359 -12.30 10.70 26.42
CA GLN A 359 -12.83 10.94 27.75
C GLN A 359 -13.34 9.64 28.35
N GLY A 360 -12.72 9.19 29.43
CA GLY A 360 -13.14 8.03 30.17
C GLY A 360 -14.38 8.29 31.03
N ARG A 361 -14.98 7.22 31.52
CA ARG A 361 -16.13 7.29 32.43
C ARG A 361 -15.65 7.40 33.88
N ASP A 362 -16.49 7.97 34.75
CA ASP A 362 -16.21 8.07 36.19
C ASP A 362 -16.57 6.80 36.97
N ASP A 363 -17.42 5.94 36.39
CA ASP A 363 -18.04 4.80 37.08
C ASP A 363 -17.44 3.44 36.72
N ILE A 364 -16.66 3.36 35.63
CA ILE A 364 -16.08 2.12 35.11
C ILE A 364 -14.88 2.39 34.19
N PHE A 365 -13.87 1.53 34.31
CA PHE A 365 -12.78 1.40 33.36
C PHE A 365 -12.41 -0.10 33.25
N PRO A 366 -12.63 -0.75 32.10
CA PRO A 366 -12.36 -2.17 31.94
C PRO A 366 -10.84 -2.43 31.86
N THR A 367 -10.41 -3.60 32.30
CA THR A 367 -9.01 -4.03 32.27
C THR A 367 -8.88 -5.49 31.87
N ARG A 368 -7.77 -5.86 31.24
CA ARG A 368 -7.48 -7.26 30.88
C ARG A 368 -7.35 -8.19 32.09
N SER A 369 -7.10 -7.64 33.28
CA SER A 369 -6.86 -8.37 34.54
C SER A 369 -8.13 -8.70 35.34
N ALA A 370 -9.31 -8.37 34.83
CA ALA A 370 -10.57 -8.54 35.56
C ALA A 370 -11.30 -9.87 35.26
N ALA A 371 -10.70 -10.80 34.52
CA ALA A 371 -11.30 -12.10 34.29
C ALA A 371 -11.13 -13.00 35.53
N LEU A 372 -12.18 -13.76 35.86
CA LEU A 372 -12.18 -14.68 37.01
C LEU A 372 -12.45 -16.12 36.55
N PRO A 373 -11.89 -17.13 37.25
CA PRO A 373 -12.27 -18.51 37.05
C PRO A 373 -13.79 -18.70 37.15
N GLY A 374 -14.37 -19.45 36.21
CA GLY A 374 -15.81 -19.66 36.09
C GLY A 374 -16.53 -18.67 35.15
N TYR A 375 -15.85 -17.62 34.69
CA TYR A 375 -16.39 -16.75 33.63
C TYR A 375 -16.40 -17.45 32.27
N GLY A 376 -17.34 -17.07 31.42
CA GLY A 376 -17.26 -17.34 29.99
C GLY A 376 -16.37 -16.29 29.31
N LEU A 377 -15.79 -16.66 28.17
CA LEU A 377 -15.10 -15.74 27.27
C LEU A 377 -15.97 -15.56 26.02
N TYR A 378 -16.22 -14.31 25.63
CA TYR A 378 -17.19 -13.94 24.59
C TYR A 378 -16.62 -12.93 23.61
N CYS A 379 -17.10 -12.95 22.38
CA CYS A 379 -16.72 -12.03 21.31
C CYS A 379 -17.96 -11.30 20.75
N THR A 380 -17.80 -10.06 20.28
CA THR A 380 -18.88 -9.24 19.71
C THR A 380 -19.20 -9.48 18.24
N GLY A 381 -18.41 -10.23 17.48
CA GLY A 381 -18.69 -10.42 16.06
C GLY A 381 -17.90 -11.55 15.42
N PRO A 382 -18.26 -11.93 14.19
CA PRO A 382 -17.61 -13.03 13.50
C PRO A 382 -16.12 -12.75 13.31
N LEU A 383 -15.30 -13.78 13.48
CA LEU A 383 -13.85 -13.67 13.52
C LEU A 383 -13.20 -14.29 12.27
N GLY A 384 -11.95 -13.91 12.01
CA GLY A 384 -11.12 -14.42 10.92
C GLY A 384 -11.47 -13.86 9.54
N LEU A 385 -12.40 -12.90 9.48
CA LEU A 385 -12.88 -12.35 8.21
C LEU A 385 -11.87 -11.39 7.60
N ALA A 386 -11.26 -10.54 8.43
CA ALA A 386 -10.24 -9.60 7.97
C ALA A 386 -9.02 -10.33 7.41
N ARG A 387 -8.57 -11.40 8.10
CA ARG A 387 -7.46 -12.23 7.63
C ARG A 387 -7.74 -12.88 6.28
N ALA A 388 -8.95 -13.41 6.08
CA ALA A 388 -9.37 -13.96 4.79
C ALA A 388 -9.43 -12.87 3.71
N GLY A 389 -9.93 -11.68 4.04
CA GLY A 389 -9.93 -10.51 3.15
C GLY A 389 -8.53 -10.10 2.69
N LEU A 390 -7.56 -10.05 3.61
CA LEU A 390 -6.17 -9.79 3.29
C LEU A 390 -5.59 -10.87 2.36
N HIS A 391 -5.83 -12.15 2.64
CA HIS A 391 -5.38 -13.23 1.77
C HIS A 391 -6.00 -13.13 0.37
N SER A 392 -7.26 -12.75 0.25
CA SER A 392 -7.91 -12.47 -1.04
C SER A 392 -7.19 -11.36 -1.81
N LEU A 393 -6.80 -10.27 -1.15
CA LEU A 393 -6.06 -9.16 -1.78
C LEU A 393 -4.67 -9.61 -2.23
N ILE A 394 -3.92 -10.33 -1.38
CA ILE A 394 -2.59 -10.87 -1.71
C ILE A 394 -2.65 -11.81 -2.91
N LYS A 395 -3.62 -12.73 -2.93
CA LYS A 395 -3.81 -13.68 -4.02
C LYS A 395 -4.52 -13.08 -5.24
N LYS A 396 -4.96 -11.82 -5.16
CA LYS A 396 -5.76 -11.12 -6.19
C LYS A 396 -7.05 -11.87 -6.53
N ASP A 397 -7.64 -12.53 -5.54
CA ASP A 397 -8.88 -13.28 -5.65
C ASP A 397 -10.07 -12.36 -5.35
N THR A 398 -10.74 -11.91 -6.41
CA THR A 398 -11.88 -10.98 -6.31
C THR A 398 -13.21 -11.69 -6.00
N THR A 399 -13.24 -13.00 -5.77
CA THR A 399 -14.50 -13.72 -5.49
C THR A 399 -15.13 -13.31 -4.15
N PHE A 400 -14.32 -13.01 -3.13
CA PHE A 400 -14.80 -12.79 -1.76
C PHE A 400 -14.80 -11.30 -1.37
N GLN A 401 -15.60 -10.50 -2.08
CA GLN A 401 -15.64 -9.04 -1.87
C GLN A 401 -16.08 -8.66 -0.43
N GLU A 402 -16.95 -9.45 0.19
CA GLU A 402 -17.38 -9.22 1.58
C GLU A 402 -16.26 -9.42 2.60
N LEU A 403 -15.37 -10.40 2.40
CA LEU A 403 -14.19 -10.61 3.24
C LEU A 403 -13.16 -9.51 3.01
N ILE A 404 -12.94 -9.12 1.76
CA ILE A 404 -12.09 -7.96 1.41
C ILE A 404 -12.60 -6.71 2.12
N ALA A 405 -13.91 -6.48 2.14
CA ALA A 405 -14.50 -5.34 2.84
C ALA A 405 -14.21 -5.36 4.35
N LYS A 406 -14.22 -6.54 4.99
CA LYS A 406 -13.88 -6.68 6.43
C LYS A 406 -12.45 -6.27 6.75
N PHE A 407 -11.48 -6.57 5.88
CA PHE A 407 -10.11 -6.08 6.03
C PHE A 407 -9.98 -4.57 5.80
N LYS A 408 -10.67 -4.06 4.77
CA LYS A 408 -10.55 -2.66 4.34
C LYS A 408 -11.24 -1.67 5.26
N PHE A 409 -12.36 -2.09 5.87
CA PHE A 409 -13.27 -1.26 6.64
C PHE A 409 -13.62 -1.95 7.96
N PRO A 410 -12.65 -2.12 8.88
CA PRO A 410 -12.98 -2.52 10.24
C PRO A 410 -13.82 -1.43 10.92
N SER A 411 -14.48 -1.77 12.02
CA SER A 411 -15.28 -0.81 12.79
C SER A 411 -14.92 -0.88 14.26
N ALA A 412 -14.49 0.24 14.84
CA ALA A 412 -14.37 0.35 16.28
C ALA A 412 -15.74 0.13 16.92
N ARG A 413 -15.85 -0.92 17.75
CA ARG A 413 -17.12 -1.42 18.29
C ARG A 413 -17.65 -0.59 19.47
N PHE A 414 -17.79 0.72 19.30
CA PHE A 414 -18.40 1.60 20.31
C PHE A 414 -19.87 1.27 20.60
N ASP A 415 -20.56 0.70 19.61
CA ASP A 415 -21.90 0.12 19.76
C ASP A 415 -21.91 -0.99 20.83
N ALA A 416 -20.95 -1.92 20.77
CA ALA A 416 -20.82 -2.97 21.75
C ALA A 416 -20.25 -2.47 23.08
N ALA A 417 -19.26 -1.58 23.04
CA ALA A 417 -18.68 -0.94 24.21
C ALA A 417 -19.76 -0.33 25.12
N LYS A 418 -20.74 0.36 24.52
CA LYS A 418 -21.87 0.93 25.26
C LYS A 418 -22.67 -0.13 26.02
N VAL A 419 -23.06 -1.22 25.35
CA VAL A 419 -23.83 -2.31 25.98
C VAL A 419 -23.02 -2.98 27.09
N LEU A 420 -21.73 -3.24 26.87
CA LEU A 420 -20.87 -3.86 27.87
C LEU A 420 -20.66 -2.96 29.09
N ALA A 421 -20.50 -1.65 28.89
CA ALA A 421 -20.38 -0.67 29.97
C ALA A 421 -21.68 -0.55 30.80
N GLU A 422 -22.85 -0.51 30.16
CA GLU A 422 -24.16 -0.50 30.83
C GLU A 422 -24.38 -1.78 31.66
N ASN A 423 -23.82 -2.90 31.22
CA ASN A 423 -23.77 -4.16 31.96
C ASN A 423 -22.51 -4.26 32.86
N ARG A 424 -21.77 -3.19 33.11
CA ARG A 424 -20.61 -3.18 34.04
C ARG A 424 -19.59 -4.32 33.81
N VAL A 425 -19.32 -4.69 32.56
CA VAL A 425 -18.31 -5.70 32.23
C VAL A 425 -16.92 -5.10 32.48
N MET A 426 -16.12 -5.77 33.33
CA MET A 426 -14.82 -5.24 33.75
C MET A 426 -13.64 -5.80 32.95
N CYS A 427 -13.81 -6.89 32.21
CA CYS A 427 -12.75 -7.51 31.42
C CYS A 427 -13.05 -7.39 29.93
N VAL A 428 -12.36 -6.49 29.24
CA VAL A 428 -12.48 -6.24 27.80
C VAL A 428 -11.11 -5.97 27.19
N ILE A 429 -10.93 -6.42 25.95
CA ILE A 429 -9.85 -6.06 25.03
C ILE A 429 -10.44 -6.09 23.62
N ASP A 430 -9.87 -5.37 22.66
CA ASP A 430 -10.18 -5.59 21.25
C ASP A 430 -9.35 -6.75 20.67
N ILE A 431 -9.77 -7.27 19.51
CA ILE A 431 -9.10 -8.38 18.82
C ILE A 431 -8.32 -7.82 17.63
N SER A 432 -7.03 -7.59 17.83
CA SER A 432 -6.10 -7.06 16.83
C SER A 432 -5.04 -8.09 16.42
N ASP A 433 -4.63 -8.97 17.33
CA ASP A 433 -3.60 -10.02 17.11
C ASP A 433 -4.21 -11.42 16.89
N GLY A 434 -5.54 -11.49 16.80
CA GLY A 434 -6.33 -12.70 16.67
C GLY A 434 -6.74 -13.29 18.02
N LEU A 435 -7.79 -14.12 18.01
CA LEU A 435 -8.44 -14.59 19.23
C LEU A 435 -7.47 -15.24 20.21
N ALA A 436 -6.52 -16.03 19.73
CA ALA A 436 -5.56 -16.68 20.61
C ALA A 436 -4.59 -15.68 21.26
N GLY A 437 -4.10 -14.69 20.49
CA GLY A 437 -3.20 -13.65 21.00
C GLY A 437 -3.86 -12.85 22.12
N ASP A 438 -5.05 -12.32 21.86
CA ASP A 438 -5.73 -11.43 22.80
C ASP A 438 -6.37 -12.17 23.98
N ALA A 439 -6.81 -13.42 23.80
CA ALA A 439 -7.16 -14.28 24.93
C ALA A 439 -5.95 -14.55 25.83
N LYS A 440 -4.76 -14.75 25.25
CA LYS A 440 -3.55 -14.93 26.04
C LYS A 440 -3.22 -13.69 26.87
N HIS A 441 -3.38 -12.49 26.31
CA HIS A 441 -3.21 -11.23 27.05
C HIS A 441 -4.16 -11.14 28.26
N ILE A 442 -5.43 -11.52 28.12
CA ILE A 442 -6.38 -11.60 29.25
C ILE A 442 -5.90 -12.63 30.28
N ALA A 443 -5.55 -13.83 29.83
CA ALA A 443 -5.14 -14.93 30.69
C ALA A 443 -3.90 -14.57 31.53
N GLU A 444 -2.91 -13.94 30.91
CA GLU A 444 -1.68 -13.46 31.56
C GLU A 444 -1.99 -12.35 32.58
N ALA A 445 -2.73 -11.32 32.16
CA ALA A 445 -3.06 -10.18 33.02
C ALA A 445 -3.93 -10.58 34.22
N SER A 446 -4.82 -11.56 34.05
CA SER A 446 -5.73 -12.06 35.10
C SER A 446 -5.13 -13.20 35.93
N GLY A 447 -3.98 -13.77 35.53
CA GLY A 447 -3.37 -14.92 36.22
C GLY A 447 -4.22 -16.19 36.15
N ILE A 448 -4.90 -16.43 35.03
CA ILE A 448 -5.82 -17.57 34.83
C ILE A 448 -5.41 -18.41 33.61
N SER A 449 -6.10 -19.54 33.42
CA SER A 449 -6.06 -20.27 32.15
C SER A 449 -7.34 -19.99 31.37
N ILE A 450 -7.23 -19.82 30.06
CA ILE A 450 -8.38 -19.74 29.15
C ILE A 450 -8.39 -20.99 28.29
N GLU A 451 -9.52 -21.69 28.30
CA GLU A 451 -9.79 -22.78 27.37
C GLU A 451 -10.68 -22.27 26.25
N LEU A 452 -10.15 -22.31 25.02
CA LEU A 452 -10.90 -21.96 23.82
C LEU A 452 -11.74 -23.15 23.36
N ASP A 453 -12.97 -22.89 22.94
CA ASP A 453 -13.86 -23.89 22.36
C ASP A 453 -14.45 -23.37 21.05
N LEU A 454 -13.83 -23.79 19.94
CA LEU A 454 -14.32 -23.52 18.59
C LEU A 454 -15.21 -24.64 18.03
N LYS A 455 -15.41 -25.75 18.76
CA LYS A 455 -16.20 -26.88 18.23
C LYS A 455 -17.69 -26.55 18.12
N SER A 456 -18.14 -25.59 18.92
CA SER A 456 -19.51 -25.05 18.89
C SER A 456 -19.62 -23.79 18.02
N PHE A 457 -18.54 -23.36 17.38
CA PHE A 457 -18.48 -22.12 16.60
C PHE A 457 -19.05 -22.32 15.20
N ALA A 458 -20.10 -21.57 14.88
CA ALA A 458 -20.61 -21.49 13.51
C ALA A 458 -19.79 -20.44 12.75
N PHE A 459 -18.84 -20.90 11.94
CA PHE A 459 -18.06 -20.03 11.06
C PHE A 459 -18.96 -19.35 10.03
N GLU A 460 -18.62 -18.12 9.66
CA GLU A 460 -19.31 -17.41 8.59
C GLU A 460 -19.21 -18.19 7.27
N PRO A 461 -20.32 -18.37 6.52
CA PRO A 461 -20.31 -19.13 5.27
C PRO A 461 -19.27 -18.63 4.25
N ALA A 462 -19.07 -17.31 4.21
CA ALA A 462 -18.05 -16.67 3.39
C ALA A 462 -16.63 -17.15 3.72
N LEU A 463 -16.32 -17.23 5.02
CA LEU A 463 -15.03 -17.71 5.52
C LEU A 463 -14.82 -19.19 5.19
N VAL A 464 -15.86 -20.01 5.38
CA VAL A 464 -15.81 -21.44 5.04
C VAL A 464 -15.52 -21.64 3.55
N SER A 465 -16.28 -20.97 2.69
CA SER A 465 -16.10 -21.06 1.23
C SER A 465 -14.71 -20.58 0.79
N PHE A 466 -14.19 -19.51 1.41
CA PHE A 466 -12.83 -19.05 1.18
C PHE A 466 -11.80 -20.12 1.58
N CYS A 467 -11.93 -20.68 2.77
CA CYS A 467 -11.01 -21.68 3.30
C CYS A 467 -11.01 -22.96 2.44
N GLU A 468 -12.18 -23.43 2.00
CA GLU A 468 -12.31 -24.57 1.09
C GLU A 468 -11.58 -24.33 -0.24
N LYS A 469 -11.80 -23.17 -0.87
CA LYS A 469 -11.15 -22.82 -2.14
C LYS A 469 -9.63 -22.69 -2.03
N HIS A 470 -9.14 -22.22 -0.89
CA HIS A 470 -7.71 -21.95 -0.68
C HIS A 470 -6.99 -23.05 0.10
N HIS A 471 -7.66 -24.15 0.43
CA HIS A 471 -7.15 -25.27 1.24
C HIS A 471 -6.58 -24.81 2.60
N LEU A 472 -7.34 -23.95 3.29
CA LEU A 472 -7.05 -23.43 4.62
C LEU A 472 -8.09 -23.93 5.63
N LEU A 473 -7.82 -23.75 6.91
CA LEU A 473 -8.75 -24.08 8.00
C LEU A 473 -9.39 -22.81 8.58
N PRO A 474 -10.73 -22.74 8.70
CA PRO A 474 -11.40 -21.61 9.35
C PRO A 474 -10.91 -21.33 10.78
N GLU A 475 -10.56 -22.38 11.52
CA GLU A 475 -10.01 -22.28 12.88
C GLU A 475 -8.71 -21.47 12.92
N GLU A 476 -7.83 -21.66 11.94
CA GLU A 476 -6.56 -20.92 11.87
C GLU A 476 -6.81 -19.44 11.61
N MET A 477 -7.79 -19.12 10.76
CA MET A 477 -8.17 -17.74 10.47
C MET A 477 -8.74 -17.03 11.69
N VAL A 478 -9.53 -17.72 12.52
CA VAL A 478 -10.11 -17.15 13.75
C VAL A 478 -9.07 -17.02 14.86
N LEU A 479 -8.22 -18.04 15.04
CA LEU A 479 -7.29 -18.09 16.17
C LEU A 479 -6.06 -17.21 15.97
N ALA A 480 -5.50 -17.20 14.76
CA ALA A 480 -4.27 -16.48 14.43
C ALA A 480 -4.48 -15.27 13.51
N GLY A 481 -5.65 -15.14 12.90
CA GLY A 481 -5.97 -13.98 12.08
C GLY A 481 -6.27 -12.77 12.94
N GLY A 482 -5.45 -11.73 12.77
CA GLY A 482 -5.66 -10.43 13.41
C GLY A 482 -6.52 -9.47 12.59
N GLU A 483 -6.60 -8.24 13.09
CA GLU A 483 -7.30 -7.10 12.48
C GLU A 483 -8.82 -7.25 12.31
N ASP A 484 -9.48 -8.09 13.14
CA ASP A 484 -10.95 -8.14 13.15
C ASP A 484 -11.57 -6.92 13.88
N TYR A 485 -10.88 -6.39 14.90
CA TYR A 485 -11.29 -5.24 15.74
C TYR A 485 -12.66 -5.41 16.42
N GLU A 486 -13.03 -6.67 16.66
CA GLU A 486 -14.12 -7.05 17.54
C GLU A 486 -13.68 -6.95 19.02
N LEU A 487 -14.61 -6.89 19.98
CA LEU A 487 -14.27 -6.90 21.40
C LEU A 487 -14.34 -8.33 21.96
N LEU A 488 -13.26 -8.74 22.62
CA LEU A 488 -13.17 -9.92 23.45
C LEU A 488 -13.39 -9.54 24.91
N PHE A 489 -14.33 -10.21 25.58
CA PHE A 489 -14.68 -9.88 26.96
C PHE A 489 -14.98 -11.12 27.80
N ALA A 490 -14.78 -11.00 29.11
CA ALA A 490 -15.05 -12.05 30.08
C ALA A 490 -16.06 -11.60 31.13
N CYS A 491 -17.09 -12.43 31.37
CA CYS A 491 -18.08 -12.19 32.41
C CYS A 491 -18.72 -13.49 32.90
N ALA A 492 -19.47 -13.41 34.00
CA ALA A 492 -20.26 -14.54 34.48
C ALA A 492 -21.30 -14.99 33.41
N PRO A 493 -21.56 -16.29 33.23
CA PRO A 493 -22.50 -16.78 32.22
C PRO A 493 -23.92 -16.23 32.34
N ASP A 494 -24.41 -16.00 33.57
CA ASP A 494 -25.72 -15.39 33.78
C ASP A 494 -25.76 -13.92 33.38
N HIS A 495 -24.62 -13.22 33.48
CA HIS A 495 -24.50 -11.84 33.05
C HIS A 495 -24.58 -11.73 31.52
N PHE A 496 -23.92 -12.67 30.82
CA PHE A 496 -23.95 -12.73 29.37
C PHE A 496 -25.37 -12.86 28.80
N LYS A 497 -26.29 -13.54 29.51
CA LYS A 497 -27.70 -13.64 29.08
C LYS A 497 -28.39 -12.28 28.94
N ASN A 498 -27.98 -11.28 29.72
CA ASN A 498 -28.50 -9.91 29.60
C ASN A 498 -27.78 -9.15 28.48
N ILE A 499 -26.45 -9.27 28.39
CA ILE A 499 -25.64 -8.66 27.33
C ILE A 499 -26.11 -9.11 25.94
N LYS A 500 -26.39 -10.40 25.76
CA LYS A 500 -26.87 -11.01 24.51
C LYS A 500 -28.18 -10.39 23.99
N LYS A 501 -28.98 -9.73 24.84
CA LYS A 501 -30.18 -9.00 24.39
C LYS A 501 -29.83 -7.71 23.65
N GLY A 502 -28.76 -7.03 24.08
CA GLY A 502 -28.24 -5.82 23.45
C GLY A 502 -27.21 -6.09 22.35
N LEU A 503 -26.58 -7.26 22.38
CA LEU A 503 -25.63 -7.76 21.36
C LEU A 503 -26.02 -9.16 20.88
N PRO A 504 -27.07 -9.29 20.04
CA PRO A 504 -27.56 -10.58 19.56
C PRO A 504 -26.53 -11.39 18.77
N GLU A 505 -25.53 -10.75 18.21
CA GLU A 505 -24.43 -11.36 17.47
C GLU A 505 -23.33 -11.91 18.38
N ALA A 506 -23.19 -11.41 19.62
CA ALA A 506 -22.07 -11.79 20.49
C ALA A 506 -22.13 -13.27 20.89
N PHE A 507 -21.04 -14.02 20.82
CA PHE A 507 -21.04 -15.47 21.08
C PHE A 507 -19.92 -15.89 22.01
N GLN A 508 -20.06 -17.08 22.59
CA GLN A 508 -19.05 -17.66 23.46
C GLN A 508 -17.93 -18.30 22.63
N VAL A 509 -16.68 -18.00 22.99
CA VAL A 509 -15.46 -18.53 22.34
C VAL A 509 -14.63 -19.40 23.28
N GLY A 510 -14.95 -19.39 24.58
CA GLY A 510 -14.21 -20.17 25.55
C GLY A 510 -14.70 -19.96 26.98
N ARG A 511 -13.85 -20.35 27.93
CA ARG A 511 -14.11 -20.19 29.37
C ARG A 511 -12.82 -19.93 30.15
N CYS A 512 -12.98 -19.18 31.23
CA CYS A 512 -11.94 -18.84 32.18
C CYS A 512 -11.85 -19.93 33.27
N LEU A 513 -10.67 -20.48 33.47
CA LEU A 513 -10.35 -21.55 34.42
C LEU A 513 -9.34 -21.06 35.45
N ALA A 514 -9.29 -21.69 36.63
CA ALA A 514 -8.15 -21.51 37.53
C ALA A 514 -6.86 -21.88 36.79
N PHE A 515 -5.76 -21.18 37.05
CA PHE A 515 -4.51 -21.38 36.32
C PHE A 515 -4.01 -22.84 36.40
N GLN A 516 -3.77 -23.47 35.25
CA GLN A 516 -3.38 -24.88 35.10
C GLN A 516 -1.93 -25.06 34.63
N GLY A 517 -1.08 -24.03 34.78
CA GLY A 517 0.31 -24.07 34.32
C GLY A 517 0.53 -23.62 32.86
N LYS A 518 -0.55 -23.28 32.14
CA LYS A 518 -0.52 -22.68 30.79
C LYS A 518 -1.62 -21.63 30.67
N TYR A 519 -1.35 -20.54 29.97
CA TYR A 519 -2.35 -19.46 29.79
C TYR A 519 -3.46 -19.84 28.80
N LEU A 520 -3.13 -20.56 27.73
CA LEU A 520 -4.11 -21.10 26.80
C LEU A 520 -4.15 -22.62 26.87
N VAL A 521 -5.37 -23.17 26.90
CA VAL A 521 -5.67 -24.60 26.90
C VAL A 521 -6.44 -24.94 25.63
N ASN A 522 -6.21 -26.14 25.08
CA ASN A 522 -6.76 -26.63 23.81
C ASN A 522 -6.40 -25.83 22.55
N LEU A 523 -5.27 -25.11 22.56
CA LEU A 523 -4.75 -24.50 21.34
C LEU A 523 -4.07 -25.56 20.45
N PRO A 524 -4.43 -25.66 19.15
CA PRO A 524 -3.70 -26.48 18.19
C PRO A 524 -2.20 -26.15 18.17
N SER A 525 -1.34 -27.17 18.03
CA SER A 525 0.13 -27.02 18.15
C SER A 525 0.77 -26.16 17.03
N ASN A 526 0.04 -25.90 15.96
CA ASN A 526 0.48 -25.16 14.77
C ASN A 526 0.09 -23.67 14.78
N ILE A 527 -0.57 -23.17 15.84
CA ILE A 527 -1.07 -21.80 15.88
C ILE A 527 -0.18 -20.94 16.77
N SER A 528 0.50 -19.97 16.15
CA SER A 528 1.20 -18.88 16.81
C SER A 528 0.52 -17.55 16.48
N SER A 529 0.42 -16.64 17.44
CA SER A 529 -0.08 -15.28 17.21
C SER A 529 0.88 -14.48 16.31
N PHE A 530 0.38 -13.43 15.68
CA PHE A 530 1.22 -12.48 14.94
C PHE A 530 2.25 -11.85 15.90
N GLN A 531 3.49 -11.68 15.43
CA GLN A 531 4.57 -11.02 16.17
C GLN A 531 5.45 -10.21 15.23
N HIS A 532 5.50 -8.89 15.42
CA HIS A 532 6.33 -8.00 14.60
C HIS A 532 7.82 -8.39 14.54
N GLY A 533 8.34 -9.02 15.59
CA GLY A 533 9.75 -9.41 15.70
C GLY A 533 10.10 -10.74 15.03
N GLN A 534 9.13 -11.53 14.57
CA GLN A 534 9.36 -12.79 13.88
C GLN A 534 9.11 -12.60 12.38
N ARG A 535 10.18 -12.69 11.57
CA ARG A 535 10.12 -12.57 10.10
C ARG A 535 10.09 -13.93 9.43
#